data_AF-A0A7Y4HSZ8-F1
#
_entry.id   AF-A0A7Y4HSZ8-F1
#
_cell.length_a   1.000
_cell.length_b   1.000
_cell.length_c   1.000
_cell.angle_alpha   90.00
_cell.angle_beta   90.00
_cell.angle_gamma   90.00
#
_symmetry.space_group_name_H-M   'P 1'
#
loop_
_entity.id
_entity.type
_entity.pdbx_description
1 polymer ?
#
loop_
_entity_poly.entity_id
_entity_poly.type
_entity_poly.pdbx_seq_one_letter_code
_entity_poly.pdbx_strand_id
1 'polypeptide(L)'
;MTNDEIDFVTAAPTTVDANVRWIDGTDVDEPSYQVHRLEQHTYIIRQSLRTSPEGPFVYLLFGNSTAFLIDTGATRDPLKWPLRAVVERLIAEWLTEHPRKAYGLIVAHSHGHGDHTAGDKEFLDRPDTTVVGSDLDDVIEHFGFTKWPSQTASVNLGGRELVLIPSPGHQEASITFL
;
A
#
# COMPACT_ATOMS: atom_id res chain seq x y z
N MET A 1 23.99 13.12 11.27
CA MET A 1 22.97 13.44 10.26
C MET A 1 21.72 13.77 11.05
N THR A 2 21.28 15.03 11.00
CA THR A 2 20.07 15.46 11.70
C THR A 2 18.91 14.63 11.19
N ASN A 3 18.22 14.01 12.14
CA ASN A 3 17.07 13.14 11.89
C ASN A 3 15.88 14.07 11.69
N ASP A 4 15.86 14.81 10.57
CA ASP A 4 14.77 15.72 10.25
C ASP A 4 13.60 14.86 9.79
N GLU A 5 12.82 14.44 10.77
CA GLU A 5 11.55 13.77 10.55
C GLU A 5 10.66 14.66 9.68
N ILE A 6 10.01 14.03 8.71
CA ILE A 6 9.05 14.71 7.83
C ILE A 6 7.82 15.06 8.67
N ASP A 7 7.42 16.32 8.60
CA ASP A 7 6.16 16.78 9.19
C ASP A 7 5.00 16.47 8.23
N PHE A 8 4.27 15.39 8.51
CA PHE A 8 3.09 14.98 7.75
C PHE A 8 1.80 15.68 8.19
N VAL A 9 1.85 16.54 9.21
CA VAL A 9 0.67 17.17 9.81
C VAL A 9 0.54 18.63 9.37
N THR A 10 1.57 19.44 9.57
CA THR A 10 1.45 20.89 9.36
C THR A 10 1.62 21.32 7.91
N ALA A 11 2.29 20.49 7.09
CA ALA A 11 2.50 20.73 5.66
C ALA A 11 1.37 20.20 4.77
N ALA A 12 0.28 19.68 5.36
CA ALA A 12 -0.88 19.16 4.64
C ALA A 12 -1.96 20.24 4.40
N PRO A 13 -2.74 20.18 3.30
CA PRO A 13 -2.60 19.22 2.20
C PRO A 13 -1.43 19.57 1.28
N THR A 14 -0.75 18.55 0.75
CA THR A 14 0.30 18.72 -0.26
C THR A 14 -0.32 18.83 -1.65
N THR A 15 0.45 19.37 -2.61
CA THR A 15 0.02 19.36 -4.01
C THR A 15 0.12 17.94 -4.56
N VAL A 16 -0.98 17.44 -5.13
CA VAL A 16 -1.02 16.14 -5.79
C VAL A 16 -0.91 16.29 -7.31
N ASP A 17 -0.15 15.42 -7.94
CA ASP A 17 -0.17 15.24 -9.39
C ASP A 17 -1.17 14.14 -9.75
N ALA A 18 -2.38 14.54 -10.16
CA ALA A 18 -3.38 13.59 -10.65
C ALA A 18 -3.36 13.44 -12.19
N ASN A 19 -2.43 14.09 -12.89
CA ASN A 19 -2.38 14.10 -14.34
C ASN A 19 -1.61 12.88 -14.89
N VAL A 20 -2.25 11.73 -14.82
CA VAL A 20 -1.69 10.45 -15.29
C VAL A 20 -2.65 9.78 -16.25
N ARG A 21 -2.09 9.24 -17.35
CA ARG A 21 -2.81 8.29 -18.21
C ARG A 21 -2.42 6.89 -17.80
N TRP A 22 -3.39 6.12 -17.32
CA TRP A 22 -3.18 4.75 -16.91
C TRP A 22 -3.09 3.80 -18.10
N ILE A 23 -2.24 2.78 -17.97
CA ILE A 23 -2.23 1.62 -18.84
C ILE A 23 -3.60 0.95 -18.84
N ASP A 24 -4.06 0.54 -20.01
CA ASP A 24 -5.42 0.06 -20.27
C ASP A 24 -5.43 -1.32 -20.97
N GLY A 25 -4.27 -1.97 -21.10
CA GLY A 25 -4.13 -3.28 -21.73
C GLY A 25 -4.04 -3.25 -23.25
N THR A 26 -4.21 -2.08 -23.88
CA THR A 26 -4.22 -1.97 -25.36
C THR A 26 -2.83 -1.99 -25.98
N ASP A 27 -1.81 -1.54 -25.25
CA ASP A 27 -0.42 -1.59 -25.68
C ASP A 27 0.19 -2.96 -25.33
N VAL A 28 0.77 -3.65 -26.31
CA VAL A 28 1.36 -4.98 -26.11
C VAL A 28 2.64 -4.94 -25.29
N ASP A 29 3.31 -3.78 -25.26
CA ASP A 29 4.58 -3.57 -24.59
C ASP A 29 4.41 -2.84 -23.24
N GLU A 30 3.17 -2.67 -22.74
CA GLU A 30 2.95 -2.02 -21.45
C GLU A 30 3.62 -2.78 -20.30
N PRO A 31 4.20 -2.07 -19.31
CA PRO A 31 4.85 -2.72 -18.18
C PRO A 31 3.84 -3.47 -17.33
N SER A 32 4.28 -4.52 -16.63
CA SER A 32 3.43 -5.29 -15.72
C SER A 32 2.85 -4.45 -14.59
N TYR A 33 3.59 -3.41 -14.17
CA TYR A 33 3.14 -2.40 -13.23
C TYR A 33 3.52 -1.01 -13.75
N GLN A 34 2.55 -0.11 -13.83
CA GLN A 34 2.79 1.32 -14.03
C GLN A 34 2.81 2.00 -12.66
N VAL A 35 3.88 2.73 -12.37
CA VAL A 35 4.01 3.51 -11.14
C VAL A 35 3.78 4.98 -11.42
N HIS A 36 2.99 5.63 -10.56
CA HIS A 36 2.79 7.07 -10.54
C HIS A 36 3.07 7.62 -9.14
N ARG A 37 3.90 8.68 -9.05
CA ARG A 37 4.14 9.39 -7.79
C ARG A 37 3.05 10.45 -7.65
N LEU A 38 2.05 10.20 -6.80
CA LEU A 38 0.93 11.13 -6.58
C LEU A 38 1.42 12.40 -5.87
N GLU A 39 2.27 12.23 -4.86
CA GLU A 39 2.99 13.29 -4.18
C GLU A 39 4.32 12.74 -3.62
N GLN A 40 5.12 13.58 -2.95
CA GLN A 40 6.46 13.22 -2.47
C GLN A 40 6.53 11.90 -1.69
N HIS A 41 5.48 11.51 -0.98
CA HIS A 41 5.45 10.39 -0.05
C HIS A 41 4.33 9.36 -0.33
N THR A 42 3.72 9.39 -1.53
CA THR A 42 2.62 8.49 -1.90
C THR A 42 2.72 8.11 -3.36
N TYR A 43 2.67 6.80 -3.61
CA TYR A 43 2.70 6.23 -4.94
C TYR A 43 1.43 5.42 -5.20
N ILE A 44 0.98 5.46 -6.44
CA ILE A 44 -0.08 4.62 -6.99
C ILE A 44 0.56 3.68 -8.00
N ILE A 45 0.27 2.39 -7.89
CA ILE A 45 0.80 1.32 -8.73
C ILE A 45 -0.39 0.65 -9.42
N ARG A 46 -0.48 0.77 -10.74
CA ARG A 46 -1.49 0.10 -11.56
C ARG A 46 -0.92 -1.22 -12.07
N GLN A 47 -1.56 -2.34 -11.74
CA GLN A 47 -1.26 -3.61 -12.38
C GLN A 47 -1.83 -3.64 -13.81
N SER A 48 -1.03 -4.14 -14.74
CA SER A 48 -1.40 -4.26 -16.16
C SER A 48 -2.57 -5.22 -16.36
N LEU A 49 -3.53 -4.80 -17.20
CA LEU A 49 -4.66 -5.62 -17.63
C LEU A 49 -4.22 -6.84 -18.47
N ARG A 50 -2.99 -6.83 -18.98
CA ARG A 50 -2.38 -7.97 -19.69
C ARG A 50 -1.89 -9.06 -18.75
N THR A 51 -1.67 -8.73 -17.48
CA THR A 51 -1.23 -9.69 -16.45
C THR A 51 -2.40 -10.23 -15.64
N SER A 52 -3.45 -9.41 -15.43
CA SER A 52 -4.70 -9.79 -14.79
C SER A 52 -5.84 -8.92 -15.33
N PRO A 53 -7.01 -9.48 -15.69
CA PRO A 53 -8.15 -8.70 -16.19
C PRO A 53 -8.74 -7.73 -15.16
N GLU A 54 -8.42 -7.91 -13.88
CA GLU A 54 -8.82 -6.98 -12.80
C GLU A 54 -8.04 -5.66 -12.89
N GLY A 55 -6.75 -5.74 -13.25
CA GLY A 55 -5.81 -4.62 -13.24
C GLY A 55 -5.90 -3.79 -11.96
N PRO A 56 -5.74 -4.33 -10.75
CA PRO A 56 -5.97 -3.56 -9.53
C PRO A 56 -5.00 -2.37 -9.39
N PHE A 57 -5.42 -1.40 -8.57
CA PHE A 57 -4.54 -0.36 -8.06
C PHE A 57 -4.01 -0.76 -6.69
N VAL A 58 -2.73 -0.53 -6.47
CA VAL A 58 -2.01 -0.73 -5.22
C VAL A 58 -1.43 0.61 -4.80
N TYR A 59 -1.42 0.91 -3.50
CA TYR A 59 -0.95 2.19 -2.98
C TYR A 59 0.20 2.00 -2.00
N LEU A 60 1.26 2.79 -2.14
CA LEU A 60 2.39 2.78 -1.23
C LEU A 60 2.54 4.15 -0.56
N LEU A 61 2.34 4.19 0.75
CA LEU A 61 2.35 5.38 1.59
C LEU A 61 3.57 5.35 2.50
N PHE A 62 4.38 6.40 2.46
CA PHE A 62 5.57 6.52 3.31
C PHE A 62 5.27 7.32 4.59
N GLY A 63 5.76 6.84 5.73
CA GLY A 63 5.89 7.58 6.98
C GLY A 63 7.36 7.67 7.45
N ASN A 64 7.65 8.25 8.62
CA ASN A 64 9.04 8.35 9.07
C ASN A 64 9.66 7.01 9.50
N SER A 65 8.86 6.05 9.97
CA SER A 65 9.37 4.80 10.56
C SER A 65 9.04 3.56 9.74
N THR A 66 7.93 3.58 9.02
CA THR A 66 7.44 2.46 8.21
C THR A 66 6.68 2.98 7.00
N ALA A 67 6.70 2.22 5.92
CA ALA A 67 5.74 2.39 4.83
C ALA A 67 4.49 1.53 5.08
N PHE A 68 3.41 1.85 4.37
CA PHE A 68 2.15 1.11 4.35
C PHE A 68 1.78 0.81 2.89
N LEU A 69 1.62 -0.46 2.56
CA LEU A 69 1.17 -0.96 1.27
C LEU A 69 -0.30 -1.35 1.39
N ILE A 70 -1.16 -0.67 0.63
CA ILE A 70 -2.58 -1.00 0.50
C ILE A 70 -2.73 -1.90 -0.72
N ASP A 71 -3.16 -3.13 -0.48
CA ASP A 71 -3.33 -4.22 -1.42
C ASP A 71 -2.02 -4.76 -2.03
N THR A 72 -2.03 -6.02 -2.46
CA THR A 72 -0.93 -6.68 -3.16
C THR A 72 -1.30 -7.10 -4.59
N GLY A 73 -2.44 -6.60 -5.05
CA GLY A 73 -2.96 -6.81 -6.39
C GLY A 73 -3.32 -8.27 -6.68
N ALA A 74 -3.53 -8.55 -7.96
CA ALA A 74 -3.88 -9.86 -8.50
C ALA A 74 -2.61 -10.60 -8.99
N THR A 75 -1.53 -10.52 -8.22
CA THR A 75 -0.21 -11.03 -8.64
C THR A 75 -0.14 -12.55 -8.54
N ARG A 76 -0.42 -13.26 -9.64
CA ARG A 76 -0.50 -14.74 -9.65
C ARG A 76 0.85 -15.44 -9.84
N ASP A 77 1.84 -14.75 -10.40
CA ASP A 77 3.15 -15.28 -10.74
C ASP A 77 4.25 -14.23 -10.44
N PRO A 78 4.82 -14.24 -9.22
CA PRO A 78 5.79 -13.23 -8.80
C PRO A 78 7.13 -13.35 -9.55
N LEU A 79 7.41 -14.46 -10.24
CA LEU A 79 8.60 -14.56 -11.08
C LEU A 79 8.44 -13.80 -12.40
N LYS A 80 7.20 -13.65 -12.89
CA LYS A 80 6.91 -12.90 -14.11
C LYS A 80 6.56 -11.45 -13.83
N TRP A 81 5.80 -11.21 -12.76
CA TRP A 81 5.28 -9.90 -12.39
C TRP A 81 5.58 -9.64 -10.92
N PRO A 82 6.84 -9.32 -10.56
CA PRO A 82 7.25 -9.19 -9.16
C PRO A 82 6.78 -7.86 -8.57
N LEU A 83 5.64 -7.84 -7.87
CA LEU A 83 5.18 -6.62 -7.19
C LEU A 83 6.19 -6.20 -6.12
N ARG A 84 6.77 -7.15 -5.39
CA ARG A 84 7.77 -6.81 -4.36
C ARG A 84 8.97 -6.09 -4.95
N ALA A 85 9.46 -6.47 -6.12
CA ALA A 85 10.59 -5.78 -6.73
C ALA A 85 10.26 -4.30 -7.04
N VAL A 86 9.01 -4.00 -7.41
CA VAL A 86 8.53 -2.62 -7.59
C VAL A 86 8.53 -1.88 -6.25
N VAL A 87 7.95 -2.48 -5.21
CA VAL A 87 7.86 -1.87 -3.87
C VAL A 87 9.24 -1.63 -3.26
N GLU A 88 10.16 -2.60 -3.32
CA GLU A 88 11.53 -2.46 -2.77
C GLU A 88 12.31 -1.36 -3.48
N ARG A 89 12.16 -1.24 -4.81
CA ARG A 89 12.78 -0.15 -5.56
C ARG A 89 12.29 1.21 -5.07
N LEU A 90 10.97 1.37 -4.92
CA LEU A 90 10.38 2.63 -4.44
C LEU A 90 10.79 2.97 -3.01
N ILE A 91 10.87 1.96 -2.14
CA ILE A 91 11.37 2.13 -0.77
C ILE A 91 12.85 2.56 -0.78
N ALA A 92 13.69 1.93 -1.59
CA ALA A 92 15.11 2.28 -1.70
C ALA A 92 15.32 3.70 -2.26
N GLU A 93 14.54 4.09 -3.28
CA GLU A 93 14.54 5.45 -3.85
C GLU A 93 14.15 6.48 -2.79
N TRP A 94 13.04 6.23 -2.06
CA TRP A 94 12.60 7.14 -1.00
C TRP A 94 13.61 7.23 0.15
N LEU A 95 14.23 6.13 0.58
CA LEU A 95 15.25 6.12 1.63
C LEU A 95 16.56 6.80 1.22
N THR A 96 16.83 6.91 -0.08
CA THR A 96 17.96 7.71 -0.57
C THR A 96 17.71 9.21 -0.35
N GLU A 97 16.48 9.66 -0.58
CA GLU A 97 16.06 11.05 -0.31
C GLU A 97 15.84 11.32 1.19
N HIS A 98 15.43 10.30 1.93
CA HIS A 98 15.01 10.38 3.33
C HIS A 98 15.65 9.27 4.18
N PRO A 99 16.96 9.36 4.50
CA PRO A 99 17.67 8.28 5.19
C PRO A 99 17.02 7.90 6.53
N ARG A 100 16.86 6.59 6.76
CA ARG A 100 16.42 5.99 8.03
C ARG A 100 17.37 4.87 8.43
N LYS A 101 17.60 4.67 9.74
CA LYS A 101 18.48 3.60 10.24
C LYS A 101 17.87 2.21 10.09
N ALA A 102 16.56 2.13 10.22
CA ALA A 102 15.73 0.96 10.01
C ALA A 102 14.40 1.45 9.40
N TYR A 103 13.76 0.63 8.58
CA TYR A 103 12.51 1.03 7.91
C TYR A 103 11.60 -0.17 7.66
N GLY A 104 10.42 -0.12 8.27
CA GLY A 104 9.44 -1.21 8.20
C GLY A 104 8.52 -1.12 6.98
N LEU A 105 7.72 -2.17 6.79
CA LEU A 105 6.58 -2.20 5.88
C LEU A 105 5.38 -2.87 6.55
N ILE A 106 4.22 -2.24 6.48
CA ILE A 106 2.93 -2.89 6.79
C ILE A 106 2.21 -3.13 5.48
N VAL A 107 1.76 -4.35 5.24
CA VAL A 107 0.93 -4.74 4.10
C VAL A 107 -0.46 -5.04 4.64
N ALA A 108 -1.47 -4.34 4.13
CA ALA A 108 -2.86 -4.54 4.51
C ALA A 108 -3.77 -4.32 3.30
N HIS A 109 -5.03 -4.71 3.44
CA HIS A 109 -5.94 -4.82 2.30
C HIS A 109 -7.18 -3.96 2.48
N SER A 110 -7.67 -3.42 1.38
CA SER A 110 -9.00 -2.80 1.33
C SER A 110 -10.10 -3.83 1.59
N HIS A 111 -9.89 -5.09 1.16
CA HIS A 111 -10.70 -6.26 1.51
C HIS A 111 -10.04 -7.58 1.07
N GLY A 112 -10.62 -8.73 1.43
CA GLY A 112 -10.00 -10.05 1.25
C GLY A 112 -10.18 -10.77 -0.09
N HIS A 113 -10.61 -10.11 -1.16
CA HIS A 113 -10.65 -10.78 -2.47
C HIS A 113 -9.24 -10.94 -3.07
N GLY A 114 -9.07 -11.95 -3.90
CA GLY A 114 -7.76 -12.35 -4.43
C GLY A 114 -7.09 -11.30 -5.31
N ASP A 115 -7.84 -10.36 -5.88
CA ASP A 115 -7.30 -9.22 -6.62
C ASP A 115 -6.70 -8.13 -5.72
N HIS A 116 -6.83 -8.28 -4.40
CA HIS A 116 -6.24 -7.43 -3.38
C HIS A 116 -5.17 -8.14 -2.53
N THR A 117 -5.13 -9.46 -2.53
CA THR A 117 -4.29 -10.28 -1.60
C THR A 117 -3.36 -11.29 -2.32
N ALA A 118 -3.47 -11.47 -3.64
CA ALA A 118 -2.73 -12.55 -4.31
C ALA A 118 -1.20 -12.41 -4.21
N GLY A 119 -0.69 -11.18 -4.04
CA GLY A 119 0.75 -10.91 -3.92
C GLY A 119 1.34 -11.08 -2.51
N ASP A 120 0.54 -11.41 -1.49
CA ASP A 120 0.98 -11.41 -0.07
C ASP A 120 2.21 -12.27 0.18
N LYS A 121 2.29 -13.42 -0.49
CA LYS A 121 3.39 -14.37 -0.35
C LYS A 121 4.74 -13.79 -0.74
N GLU A 122 4.78 -12.74 -1.56
CA GLU A 122 6.02 -12.05 -1.90
C GLU A 122 6.63 -11.33 -0.69
N PHE A 123 5.82 -10.96 0.30
CA PHE A 123 6.23 -10.11 1.43
C PHE A 123 6.46 -10.89 2.73
N LEU A 124 6.07 -12.17 2.81
CA LEU A 124 6.17 -12.97 4.04
C LEU A 124 7.62 -13.19 4.53
N ASP A 125 8.60 -13.23 3.63
CA ASP A 125 10.02 -13.38 3.95
C ASP A 125 10.79 -12.06 3.87
N ARG A 126 10.09 -10.93 3.71
CA ARG A 126 10.70 -9.60 3.75
C ARG A 126 11.00 -9.22 5.21
N PRO A 127 12.24 -8.85 5.58
CA PRO A 127 12.55 -8.37 6.92
C PRO A 127 11.71 -7.17 7.33
N ASP A 128 11.49 -7.00 8.64
CA ASP A 128 10.77 -5.86 9.23
C ASP A 128 9.41 -5.57 8.55
N THR A 129 8.69 -6.63 8.18
CA THR A 129 7.43 -6.55 7.44
C THR A 129 6.32 -7.27 8.18
N THR A 130 5.16 -6.63 8.28
CA THR A 130 3.92 -7.24 8.76
C THR A 130 2.96 -7.35 7.60
N VAL A 131 2.49 -8.56 7.30
CA VAL A 131 1.38 -8.81 6.37
C VAL A 131 0.14 -9.11 7.21
N VAL A 132 -0.85 -8.23 7.13
CA VAL A 132 -2.10 -8.33 7.89
C VAL A 132 -3.04 -9.28 7.18
N GLY A 133 -3.59 -10.27 7.90
CA GLY A 133 -4.59 -11.17 7.32
C GLY A 133 -5.84 -10.41 6.86
N SER A 134 -6.48 -10.91 5.81
CA SER A 134 -7.58 -10.22 5.13
C SER A 134 -8.98 -10.65 5.58
N ASP A 135 -9.06 -11.66 6.45
CA ASP A 135 -10.32 -12.11 7.05
C ASP A 135 -10.73 -11.16 8.18
N LEU A 136 -12.02 -11.12 8.50
CA LEU A 136 -12.57 -10.13 9.44
C LEU A 136 -11.89 -10.18 10.82
N ASP A 137 -11.66 -11.39 11.33
CA ASP A 137 -11.05 -11.57 12.65
C ASP A 137 -9.60 -11.06 12.68
N ASP A 138 -8.81 -11.34 11.63
CA ASP A 138 -7.42 -10.86 11.51
C ASP A 138 -7.37 -9.32 11.44
N VAL A 139 -8.28 -8.72 10.66
CA VAL A 139 -8.40 -7.27 10.51
C VAL A 139 -8.79 -6.62 11.85
N ILE A 140 -9.77 -7.20 12.55
CA ILE A 140 -10.22 -6.72 13.85
C ILE A 140 -9.08 -6.80 14.88
N GLU A 141 -8.42 -7.95 14.97
CA GLU A 141 -7.35 -8.21 15.92
C GLU A 141 -6.17 -7.27 15.67
N HIS A 142 -5.70 -7.19 14.43
CA HIS A 142 -4.50 -6.44 14.09
C HIS A 142 -4.66 -4.94 14.33
N PHE A 143 -5.77 -4.35 13.88
CA PHE A 143 -6.02 -2.91 14.03
C PHE A 143 -6.68 -2.54 15.36
N GLY A 144 -6.98 -3.52 16.22
CA GLY A 144 -7.53 -3.29 17.55
C GLY A 144 -8.94 -2.75 17.55
N PHE A 145 -9.77 -3.14 16.58
CA PHE A 145 -11.18 -2.78 16.57
C PHE A 145 -11.90 -3.47 17.74
N THR A 146 -12.50 -2.70 18.63
CA THR A 146 -13.28 -3.25 19.75
C THR A 146 -14.79 -3.20 19.49
N LYS A 147 -15.22 -2.39 18.52
CA LYS A 147 -16.62 -2.16 18.16
C LYS A 147 -16.82 -2.09 16.65
N TRP A 148 -16.51 -3.18 15.95
CA TRP A 148 -16.76 -3.29 14.52
C TRP A 148 -18.26 -3.24 14.19
N PRO A 149 -18.71 -2.57 13.11
CA PRO A 149 -17.97 -1.65 12.23
C PRO A 149 -18.07 -0.17 12.67
N SER A 150 -18.61 0.09 13.87
CA SER A 150 -18.94 1.45 14.35
C SER A 150 -17.77 2.29 14.85
N GLN A 151 -16.57 1.72 14.93
CA GLN A 151 -15.35 2.35 15.42
C GLN A 151 -14.37 2.56 14.27
N THR A 152 -13.70 3.70 14.23
CA THR A 152 -12.49 3.90 13.42
C THR A 152 -11.26 3.46 14.21
N ALA A 153 -10.25 2.95 13.49
CA ALA A 153 -8.91 2.70 14.04
C ALA A 153 -7.89 3.64 13.39
N SER A 154 -6.69 3.70 13.94
CA SER A 154 -5.61 4.53 13.41
C SER A 154 -4.29 3.76 13.41
N VAL A 155 -3.48 3.98 12.38
CA VAL A 155 -2.14 3.42 12.25
C VAL A 155 -1.16 4.57 12.08
N ASN A 156 -0.16 4.66 12.95
CA ASN A 156 0.87 5.70 12.89
C ASN A 156 2.14 5.15 12.22
N LEU A 157 2.51 5.74 11.08
CA LEU A 157 3.67 5.34 10.28
C LEU A 157 4.97 6.09 10.68
N GLY A 158 4.98 6.72 11.85
CA GLY A 158 6.02 7.66 12.28
C GLY A 158 5.64 9.08 11.88
N GLY A 159 4.63 9.66 12.52
CA GLY A 159 4.16 11.04 12.28
C GLY A 159 3.11 11.17 11.17
N ARG A 160 2.99 10.18 10.29
CA ARG A 160 1.86 10.05 9.34
C ARG A 160 0.82 9.10 9.92
N GLU A 161 -0.31 9.63 10.35
CA GLU A 161 -1.44 8.83 10.83
C GLU A 161 -2.36 8.48 9.66
N LEU A 162 -2.70 7.21 9.52
CA LEU A 162 -3.76 6.73 8.65
C LEU A 162 -4.97 6.41 9.50
N VAL A 163 -6.16 6.84 9.07
CA VAL A 163 -7.43 6.49 9.71
C VAL A 163 -8.08 5.37 8.92
N LEU A 164 -8.42 4.28 9.60
CA LEU A 164 -9.08 3.11 9.05
C LEU A 164 -10.55 3.15 9.44
N ILE A 165 -11.42 3.24 8.43
CA ILE A 165 -12.86 3.23 8.60
C ILE A 165 -13.40 1.88 8.11
N PRO A 166 -14.01 1.06 8.99
CA PRO A 166 -14.76 -0.11 8.55
C PRO A 166 -15.83 0.31 7.55
N SER A 167 -15.81 -0.32 6.37
CA SER A 167 -16.73 -0.06 5.28
C SER A 167 -17.35 -1.36 4.76
N PRO A 168 -17.89 -2.23 5.64
CA PRO A 168 -18.48 -3.50 5.22
C PRO A 168 -19.60 -3.27 4.20
N GLY A 169 -19.60 -4.07 3.15
CA GLY A 169 -20.55 -3.96 2.05
C GLY A 169 -20.25 -4.98 0.97
N HIS A 170 -19.28 -4.66 0.09
CA HIS A 170 -18.77 -5.60 -0.91
C HIS A 170 -18.18 -6.87 -0.27
N GLN A 171 -17.46 -6.70 0.84
CA GLN A 171 -16.99 -7.79 1.70
C GLN A 171 -17.08 -7.35 3.18
N GLU A 172 -17.15 -8.31 4.09
CA GLU A 172 -17.43 -8.06 5.52
C GLU A 172 -16.30 -7.37 6.29
N ALA A 173 -15.05 -7.58 5.86
CA ALA A 173 -13.83 -7.02 6.44
C ALA A 173 -13.34 -5.76 5.70
N SER A 174 -14.15 -5.22 4.77
CA SER A 174 -13.75 -4.06 3.97
C SER A 174 -13.41 -2.85 4.85
N ILE A 175 -12.32 -2.16 4.51
CA ILE A 175 -11.83 -0.94 5.15
C ILE A 175 -11.52 0.13 4.10
N THR A 176 -11.85 1.37 4.44
CA THR A 176 -11.40 2.57 3.73
C THR A 176 -10.28 3.26 4.52
N PHE A 177 -9.24 3.69 3.81
CA PHE A 177 -8.10 4.42 4.38
C PHE A 177 -8.21 5.92 4.11
N LEU A 178 -7.94 6.74 5.13
CA LEU A 178 -7.89 8.20 5.10
C LEU A 178 -6.53 8.71 5.57
#